data_AF-A0A2V9XB69-F1
#
_entry.id   AF-A0A2V9XB69-F1
#
_cell.length_a   1.000
_cell.length_b   1.000
_cell.length_c   1.000
_cell.angle_alpha   90.00
_cell.angle_beta   90.00
_cell.angle_gamma   90.00
#
_symmetry.space_group_name_H-M   'P 1'
#
loop_
_entity.id
_entity.type
_entity.pdbx_description
1 polymer ?
#
loop_
_entity_poly.entity_id
_entity_poly.type
_entity_poly.pdbx_seq_one_letter_code
_entity_poly.pdbx_strand_id
1 'polypeptide(L)'
;MNINRVILGGLLAGIVYFFGDGLVHGVLLKQQWAAILGPQTQQDLHSPAYFLPYDLLKGLAVIWIYAGIRPRFGPGPKTAVLAGLAGWFLVIPVALLGLLPMNFFSVQFVMLWSVYGVVPMVVGALVGGWIYRERGPLR
;
A
#
# COMPACT_ATOMS: atom_id res chain seq x y z
N MET A 1 -3.92 -9.54 -19.51
CA MET A 1 -3.08 -8.76 -18.61
C MET A 1 -1.85 -8.23 -19.33
N ASN A 2 -1.68 -6.90 -19.34
CA ASN A 2 -0.50 -6.22 -19.88
C ASN A 2 0.57 -5.98 -18.80
N ILE A 3 1.63 -6.80 -18.76
CA ILE A 3 2.68 -6.71 -17.72
C ILE A 3 3.38 -5.35 -17.70
N ASN A 4 3.68 -4.75 -18.86
CA ASN A 4 4.35 -3.43 -18.90
C ASN A 4 3.50 -2.35 -18.24
N ARG A 5 2.17 -2.44 -18.37
CA ARG A 5 1.22 -1.54 -17.71
C ARG A 5 1.05 -1.86 -16.23
N VAL A 6 1.19 -3.12 -15.82
CA VAL A 6 1.27 -3.50 -14.39
C VAL A 6 2.49 -2.84 -13.77
N ILE A 7 3.67 -2.96 -14.41
CA ILE A 7 4.91 -2.38 -13.91
C ILE A 7 4.78 -0.85 -13.83
N LEU A 8 4.40 -0.19 -14.92
CA LEU A 8 4.26 1.27 -14.94
C LEU A 8 3.23 1.78 -13.92
N GLY A 9 2.02 1.20 -13.91
CA GLY A 9 0.98 1.59 -12.96
C GLY A 9 1.37 1.28 -11.52
N GLY A 10 2.03 0.15 -11.29
CA GLY A 10 2.48 -0.28 -9.97
C GLY A 10 3.59 0.60 -9.40
N LEU A 11 4.55 1.02 -10.22
CA LEU A 11 5.57 1.99 -9.79
C LEU A 11 4.95 3.32 -9.40
N LEU A 12 3.99 3.83 -10.18
CA LEU A 12 3.28 5.07 -9.85
C LEU A 12 2.43 4.94 -8.59
N ALA A 13 1.74 3.82 -8.41
CA ALA A 13 1.02 3.51 -7.17
C ALA A 13 1.97 3.45 -5.98
N GLY A 14 3.14 2.81 -6.14
CA GLY A 14 4.15 2.70 -5.09
C GLY A 14 4.75 4.04 -4.70
N ILE A 15 4.98 4.96 -5.63
CA ILE A 15 5.39 6.33 -5.29
C ILE A 15 4.33 7.03 -4.44
N VAL A 16 3.04 6.87 -4.77
CA VAL A 16 1.95 7.41 -3.95
C VAL A 16 1.93 6.79 -2.56
N TYR A 17 2.15 5.47 -2.46
CA TYR A 17 2.24 4.78 -1.17
C TYR A 17 3.42 5.28 -0.35
N PHE A 18 4.59 5.51 -0.96
CA PHE A 18 5.76 6.03 -0.26
C PHE A 18 5.51 7.39 0.42
N PHE A 19 4.87 8.33 -0.28
CA PHE A 19 4.50 9.61 0.33
C PHE A 19 3.37 9.46 1.35
N GLY A 20 2.41 8.57 1.10
CA GLY A 20 1.34 8.25 2.02
C GLY A 20 1.85 7.66 3.34
N ASP A 21 2.74 6.68 3.27
CA ASP A 21 3.40 6.05 4.42
C ASP A 21 4.30 7.06 5.14
N GLY A 22 4.98 7.95 4.40
CA GLY A 22 5.70 9.09 4.99
C GLY A 22 4.80 9.99 5.84
N LEU A 23 3.58 10.25 5.39
CA LEU A 23 2.59 11.01 6.17
C LEU A 23 2.04 10.18 7.35
N VAL A 24 1.66 8.92 7.12
CA VAL A 24 1.10 8.05 8.15
C VAL A 24 2.10 7.81 9.27
N HIS A 25 3.34 7.45 8.95
CA HIS A 25 4.35 7.10 9.94
C HIS A 25 5.15 8.30 10.45
N GLY A 26 5.43 9.28 9.59
CA GLY A 26 6.19 10.47 9.97
C GLY A 26 5.39 11.56 10.66
N VAL A 27 4.06 11.57 10.49
CA VAL A 27 3.19 12.59 11.10
C VAL A 27 2.15 11.95 12.01
N LEU A 28 1.28 11.09 11.48
CA LEU A 28 0.09 10.60 12.20
C LEU A 28 0.42 9.61 13.33
N LEU A 29 1.43 8.76 13.11
CA LEU A 29 1.87 7.72 14.06
C LEU A 29 3.19 8.05 14.75
N LYS A 30 3.72 9.25 14.56
CA LYS A 30 5.05 9.64 15.05
C LYS A 30 5.19 9.44 16.56
N GLN A 31 4.20 9.87 17.34
CA GLN A 31 4.24 9.78 18.80
C GLN A 31 4.15 8.33 19.28
N GLN A 32 3.34 7.52 18.61
CA GLN A 32 3.15 6.12 18.93
C GLN A 32 4.42 5.32 18.63
N TRP A 33 5.07 5.59 17.49
CA TRP A 33 6.40 5.04 17.20
C TRP A 33 7.43 5.48 18.23
N ALA A 34 7.38 6.73 18.68
CA ALA A 34 8.31 7.23 19.69
C ALA A 34 8.16 6.57 21.06
N ALA A 35 6.95 6.10 21.39
CA ALA A 35 6.68 5.34 22.61
C ALA A 35 7.12 3.87 22.53
N ILE A 36 7.31 3.33 21.32
CA ILE A 36 7.67 1.92 21.07
C ILE A 36 9.18 1.75 20.82
N LEU A 37 9.80 2.73 20.16
CA LEU A 37 11.16 2.63 19.66
C LEU A 37 12.13 3.55 20.38
N GLY A 38 13.34 3.05 20.63
CA GLY A 38 14.46 3.87 21.09
C GLY A 38 14.90 4.90 20.02
N PRO A 39 15.67 5.93 20.41
CA PRO A 39 16.03 7.04 19.52
C PRO A 39 16.73 6.61 18.23
N GLN A 40 17.56 5.57 18.29
CA GLN A 40 18.31 5.05 17.14
C GLN A 40 17.37 4.44 16.09
N THR A 41 16.44 3.58 16.52
CA THR A 41 15.49 2.90 15.62
C THR A 41 14.46 3.86 15.03
N GLN A 42 14.18 4.98 15.69
CA GLN A 42 13.36 6.05 15.11
C GLN A 42 14.03 6.71 13.90
N GLN A 43 15.36 6.82 13.85
CA GLN A 43 16.06 7.36 12.69
C GLN A 43 15.96 6.40 11.49
N ASP A 44 16.07 5.09 11.74
CA ASP A 44 15.99 4.06 10.70
C ASP A 44 14.59 3.95 10.08
N LEU A 45 13.52 4.24 10.85
CA LEU A 45 12.15 4.32 10.35
C LEU A 45 11.94 5.39 9.24
N HIS A 46 12.85 6.34 9.13
CA HIS A 46 12.80 7.37 8.09
C HIS A 46 13.70 7.06 6.90
N SER A 47 14.34 5.89 6.86
CA SER A 47 15.27 5.54 5.78
C SER A 47 14.53 5.25 4.46
N PRO A 48 14.67 6.12 3.44
CA PRO A 48 14.01 5.90 2.16
C PRO A 48 14.54 4.64 1.46
N ALA A 49 15.75 4.18 1.78
CA ALA A 49 16.38 3.01 1.16
C ALA A 49 15.61 1.71 1.43
N TYR A 50 14.89 1.62 2.55
CA TYR A 50 14.07 0.45 2.88
C TYR A 50 12.62 0.62 2.44
N PHE A 51 12.01 1.77 2.78
CA PHE A 51 10.58 1.97 2.56
C PHE A 51 10.24 2.20 1.09
N LEU A 52 11.09 2.86 0.31
CA LEU A 52 10.80 3.07 -1.11
C LEU A 52 10.68 1.74 -1.88
N PRO A 53 11.64 0.78 -1.81
CA PRO A 53 11.45 -0.53 -2.43
C PRO A 53 10.21 -1.27 -1.92
N TYR A 54 9.93 -1.21 -0.61
CA TYR A 54 8.74 -1.82 -0.02
C TYR A 54 7.44 -1.26 -0.61
N ASP A 55 7.33 0.06 -0.71
CA ASP A 55 6.18 0.75 -1.29
C ASP A 55 6.01 0.48 -2.80
N LEU A 56 7.12 0.41 -3.53
CA LEU A 56 7.10 0.03 -4.95
C LEU A 56 6.59 -1.41 -5.14
N LEU A 57 7.02 -2.36 -4.30
CA LEU A 57 6.53 -3.73 -4.34
C LEU A 57 5.04 -3.82 -3.98
N LYS A 58 4.59 -3.07 -2.96
CA LYS A 58 3.15 -2.94 -2.64
C LYS A 58 2.36 -2.40 -3.84
N GLY A 59 2.87 -1.35 -4.50
CA GLY A 59 2.28 -0.78 -5.70
C GLY A 59 2.13 -1.80 -6.83
N LEU A 60 3.19 -2.55 -7.12
CA LEU A 60 3.17 -3.63 -8.11
C LEU A 60 2.15 -4.70 -7.78
N ALA A 61 2.10 -5.15 -6.52
CA ALA A 61 1.13 -6.16 -6.07
C ALA A 61 -0.31 -5.67 -6.25
N VAL A 62 -0.62 -4.43 -5.85
CA VAL A 62 -1.99 -3.89 -5.95
C VAL A 62 -2.42 -3.70 -7.40
N ILE A 63 -1.54 -3.23 -8.29
CA ILE A 63 -1.89 -3.08 -9.70
C ILE A 63 -1.94 -4.42 -10.43
N TRP A 64 -1.16 -5.41 -9.98
CA TRP A 64 -1.32 -6.80 -10.44
C TRP A 64 -2.70 -7.37 -10.03
N ILE A 65 -3.15 -7.13 -8.80
CA ILE A 65 -4.50 -7.49 -8.34
C ILE A 65 -5.55 -6.79 -9.21
N TYR A 66 -5.44 -5.46 -9.39
CA TYR A 66 -6.35 -4.68 -10.24
C TYR A 66 -6.45 -5.30 -11.64
N ALA A 67 -5.31 -5.59 -12.26
CA ALA A 67 -5.25 -6.22 -13.57
C ALA A 67 -5.90 -7.60 -13.60
N GLY A 68 -5.69 -8.43 -12.56
CA GLY A 68 -6.27 -9.76 -12.45
C GLY A 68 -7.79 -9.79 -12.25
N ILE A 69 -8.33 -8.81 -11.52
CA ILE A 69 -9.78 -8.73 -11.24
C ILE A 69 -10.54 -7.94 -12.32
N ARG A 70 -9.87 -7.02 -13.04
CA ARG A 70 -10.46 -6.16 -14.09
C ARG A 70 -11.30 -6.90 -15.15
N PRO A 71 -10.95 -8.10 -15.65
CA PRO A 71 -11.79 -8.82 -16.61
C PRO A 71 -13.19 -9.17 -16.09
N ARG A 72 -13.35 -9.33 -14.77
CA ARG A 72 -14.63 -9.70 -14.13
C ARG A 72 -15.42 -8.49 -13.64
N PHE A 73 -14.72 -7.49 -13.08
CA PHE A 73 -15.34 -6.30 -12.49
C PHE A 73 -15.39 -5.10 -13.45
N GLY A 74 -14.80 -5.22 -14.64
CA GLY A 74 -14.69 -4.15 -15.62
C GLY A 74 -13.57 -3.15 -15.32
N PRO A 75 -13.23 -2.29 -16.28
CA PRO A 75 -12.29 -1.18 -16.07
C PRO A 75 -12.87 -0.08 -15.19
N GLY A 76 -12.01 0.61 -14.43
CA GLY A 76 -12.32 1.92 -13.87
C GLY A 76 -12.12 2.04 -12.36
N PRO A 77 -12.54 3.19 -11.79
CA PRO A 77 -12.26 3.55 -10.40
C PRO A 77 -12.79 2.53 -9.38
N LYS A 78 -13.99 1.96 -9.61
CA LYS A 78 -14.58 0.97 -8.70
C LYS A 78 -13.67 -0.25 -8.52
N THR A 79 -13.16 -0.79 -9.62
CA THR A 79 -12.22 -1.93 -9.60
C THR A 79 -10.89 -1.57 -8.96
N ALA A 80 -10.41 -0.33 -9.16
CA ALA A 80 -9.19 0.15 -8.54
C ALA A 80 -9.35 0.29 -7.01
N VAL A 81 -10.49 0.81 -6.54
CA VAL A 81 -10.82 0.85 -5.11
C VAL A 81 -10.85 -0.56 -4.52
N LEU A 82 -11.50 -1.53 -5.18
CA LEU A 82 -11.51 -2.91 -4.72
C LEU A 82 -10.11 -3.51 -4.61
N ALA A 83 -9.24 -3.26 -5.60
CA ALA A 83 -7.85 -3.70 -5.54
C ALA A 83 -7.06 -3.02 -4.41
N GLY A 84 -7.26 -1.71 -4.21
CA GLY A 84 -6.65 -0.95 -3.12
C GLY A 84 -7.11 -1.43 -1.75
N LEU A 85 -8.40 -1.72 -1.58
CA LEU A 85 -8.95 -2.30 -0.35
C LEU A 85 -8.45 -3.72 -0.10
N ALA A 86 -8.34 -4.55 -1.14
CA ALA A 86 -7.76 -5.89 -1.03
C ALA A 86 -6.29 -5.81 -0.60
N GLY A 87 -5.50 -4.94 -1.24
CA GLY A 87 -4.11 -4.69 -0.86
C GLY A 87 -4.00 -4.18 0.57
N TRP A 88 -4.82 -3.19 0.94
CA TRP A 88 -4.88 -2.64 2.29
C TRP A 88 -5.12 -3.75 3.30
N PHE A 89 -6.18 -4.55 3.09
CA PHE A 89 -6.60 -5.62 3.99
C PHE A 89 -5.50 -6.66 4.21
N LEU A 90 -4.84 -7.10 3.13
CA LEU A 90 -3.81 -8.12 3.18
C LEU A 90 -2.50 -7.63 3.80
N VAL A 91 -2.10 -6.39 3.50
CA VAL A 91 -0.79 -5.87 3.90
C VAL A 91 -0.80 -5.26 5.31
N ILE A 92 -1.94 -4.71 5.76
CA ILE A 92 -2.01 -3.97 7.02
C ILE A 92 -2.77 -4.74 8.10
N PRO A 93 -4.12 -4.79 8.16
CA PRO A 93 -4.81 -5.41 9.28
C PRO A 93 -4.53 -6.91 9.38
N VAL A 94 -4.52 -7.68 8.28
CA VAL A 94 -4.22 -9.13 8.35
C VAL A 94 -2.81 -9.38 8.90
N ALA A 95 -1.80 -8.65 8.40
CA ALA A 95 -0.44 -8.77 8.88
C ALA A 95 -0.30 -8.37 10.36
N LEU A 96 -0.89 -7.24 10.76
CA LEU A 96 -0.81 -6.74 12.14
C LEU A 96 -1.57 -7.61 13.14
N LEU A 97 -2.74 -8.17 12.76
CA LEU A 97 -3.48 -9.11 13.60
C LEU A 97 -2.65 -10.36 13.91
N GLY A 98 -1.85 -10.84 12.95
CA GLY A 98 -0.93 -11.96 13.17
C GLY A 98 0.19 -11.66 14.18
N LEU A 99 0.53 -10.37 14.38
CA LEU A 99 1.55 -9.93 15.33
C LEU A 99 1.01 -9.63 16.73
N LEU A 100 -0.31 -9.49 16.90
CA LEU A 100 -0.93 -9.16 18.19
C LEU A 100 -0.58 -10.16 19.32
N PRO A 101 -0.61 -11.50 19.12
CA PRO A 101 -0.29 -12.45 20.18
C PRO A 101 1.15 -12.34 20.70
N MET A 102 2.06 -11.76 19.89
CA MET A 102 3.46 -11.57 20.24
C MET A 102 3.70 -10.30 21.08
N ASN A 103 2.65 -9.50 21.33
CA ASN A 103 2.72 -8.24 22.08
C ASN A 103 3.75 -7.22 21.53
N PHE A 104 4.08 -7.29 20.23
CA PHE A 104 4.95 -6.30 19.57
C PHE A 104 4.33 -4.89 19.56
N PHE A 105 3.00 -4.82 19.42
CA PHE A 105 2.27 -3.56 19.28
C PHE A 105 1.02 -3.56 20.16
N SER A 106 0.64 -2.38 20.65
CA SER A 106 -0.65 -2.21 21.32
C SER A 106 -1.80 -2.31 20.32
N VAL A 107 -2.97 -2.80 20.77
CA VAL A 107 -4.18 -2.90 19.93
C VAL A 107 -4.57 -1.53 19.36
N GLN A 108 -4.43 -0.47 20.15
CA GLN A 108 -4.70 0.89 19.71
C GLN A 108 -3.79 1.31 18.55
N PHE A 109 -2.49 1.02 18.64
CA PHE A 109 -1.54 1.34 17.56
C PHE A 109 -1.88 0.59 16.27
N VAL A 110 -2.17 -0.71 16.37
CA VAL A 110 -2.57 -1.53 15.22
C VAL A 110 -3.83 -0.99 14.54
N MET A 111 -4.84 -0.59 15.33
CA MET A 111 -6.07 0.00 14.78
C MET A 111 -5.79 1.33 14.07
N LEU A 112 -5.03 2.23 14.67
CA LEU A 112 -4.69 3.52 14.07
C LEU A 112 -3.90 3.35 12.76
N TRP A 113 -2.92 2.44 12.73
CA TRP A 113 -2.19 2.13 11.50
C TRP A 113 -3.13 1.63 10.41
N SER A 114 -4.01 0.67 10.72
CA SER A 114 -4.97 0.17 9.75
C SER A 114 -5.87 1.27 9.18
N VAL A 115 -6.43 2.13 10.05
CA VAL A 115 -7.31 3.23 9.64
C VAL A 115 -6.57 4.25 8.78
N TYR A 116 -5.38 4.68 9.17
CA TYR A 116 -4.62 5.68 8.41
C TYR A 116 -4.09 5.14 7.08
N GLY A 117 -3.76 3.84 7.02
CA GLY A 117 -3.24 3.21 5.82
C GLY A 117 -4.28 2.99 4.71
N VAL A 118 -5.58 3.04 5.00
CA VAL A 118 -6.61 2.77 3.97
C VAL A 118 -6.61 3.82 2.86
N VAL A 119 -6.43 5.10 3.23
CA VAL A 119 -6.53 6.22 2.27
C VAL A 119 -5.38 6.18 1.27
N PRO A 120 -4.10 6.12 1.68
CA PRO A 120 -2.99 5.95 0.74
C PRO A 120 -3.15 4.76 -0.19
N MET A 121 -3.57 3.61 0.35
CA MET A 121 -3.76 2.37 -0.42
C MET A 121 -4.81 2.52 -1.51
N VAL A 122 -5.94 3.17 -1.21
CA VAL A 122 -6.98 3.43 -2.22
C VAL A 122 -6.51 4.47 -3.25
N VAL A 123 -5.87 5.55 -2.81
CA VAL A 123 -5.41 6.62 -3.71
C VAL A 123 -4.34 6.10 -4.68
N GLY A 124 -3.34 5.36 -4.21
CA GLY A 124 -2.32 4.79 -5.09
C GLY A 124 -2.89 3.75 -6.06
N ALA A 125 -3.87 2.94 -5.62
CA ALA A 125 -4.57 2.01 -6.51
C ALA A 125 -5.36 2.74 -7.61
N LEU A 126 -6.02 3.86 -7.29
CA LEU A 126 -6.69 4.71 -8.28
C LEU A 126 -5.69 5.27 -9.31
N VAL A 127 -4.55 5.80 -8.84
CA VAL A 127 -3.50 6.35 -9.71
C VAL A 127 -2.92 5.26 -10.63
N GLY A 128 -2.49 4.12 -10.09
CA GLY A 128 -1.93 3.06 -10.91
C GLY A 128 -2.96 2.39 -11.82
N GLY A 129 -4.20 2.21 -11.35
CA GLY A 129 -5.31 1.65 -12.12
C GLY A 129 -5.77 2.56 -13.27
N TRP A 130 -5.62 3.88 -13.14
CA TRP A 130 -5.88 4.84 -14.20
C TRP A 130 -4.89 4.70 -15.37
N ILE A 131 -3.62 4.44 -15.07
CA ILE A 131 -2.54 4.23 -16.04
C ILE A 131 -2.63 2.86 -16.72
N TYR A 132 -3.20 1.87 -16.01
CA TYR A 132 -3.35 0.53 -16.52
C TYR A 132 -4.34 0.44 -17.69
N ARG A 133 -3.92 -0.24 -18.75
CA ARG A 133 -4.72 -0.59 -19.92
C ARG A 133 -4.35 -2.02 -20.35
N GLU A 134 -5.35 -2.81 -20.75
CA GLU A 134 -5.08 -4.12 -21.34
C GLU A 134 -4.36 -3.99 -22.67
N ARG A 135 -3.68 -5.06 -23.11
CA ARG A 135 -3.19 -5.11 -24.49
C ARG A 135 -4.41 -5.10 -25.41
N GLY A 136 -4.36 -4.29 -26.47
CA GLY A 136 -5.34 -4.40 -27.55
C GLY A 136 -5.26 -5.80 -28.20
N PRO A 137 -6.30 -6.22 -28.94
CA PRO A 137 -6.21 -7.45 -29.72
C PRO A 137 -4.96 -7.39 -30.60
N LEU A 138 -4.18 -8.48 -30.63
CA LEU A 138 -3.12 -8.65 -31.60
C LEU A 138 -3.81 -8.61 -32.98
N ARG A 139 -3.57 -7.55 -33.74
CA ARG A 139 -3.87 -7.52 -35.17
C ARG A 139 -2.75 -8.22 -35.91
#